data_AF-A0A353ZBT0-F1
#
_entry.id   AF-A0A353ZBT0-F1
#
_cell.length_a   1.000
_cell.length_b   1.000
_cell.length_c   1.000
_cell.angle_alpha   90.00
_cell.angle_beta   90.00
_cell.angle_gamma   90.00
#
_symmetry.space_group_name_H-M   'P 1'
#
loop_
_entity.id
_entity.type
_entity.pdbx_description
1 polymer ?
#
loop_
_entity_poly.entity_id
_entity_poly.type
_entity_poly.pdbx_seq_one_letter_code
_entity_poly.pdbx_strand_id
1 'polypeptide(L)'
;MPTLPFLVESPLATAIVMGVIAFLFVLLRWSYGRNHRFSRDVLLGYFRRRFRVTDPGMAEAATKLLLSSFATLFLLLSVFGFLVASGIIRNGNKIKPPASNESRVLQDYLRGSGGGINMQELIRKNKSDTDK
;
A
#
# COMPACT_ATOMS: atom_id res chain seq x y z
N MET A 1 -11.39 -19.39 15.70
CA MET A 1 -10.83 -18.04 15.53
C MET A 1 -10.54 -17.80 14.05
N PRO A 2 -10.86 -16.63 13.50
CA PRO A 2 -10.58 -16.30 12.10
C PRO A 2 -9.06 -16.24 11.86
N THR A 3 -8.61 -16.84 10.75
CA THR A 3 -7.19 -16.86 10.34
C THR A 3 -7.07 -16.11 9.02
N LEU A 4 -6.08 -15.24 8.88
CA LEU A 4 -5.90 -14.46 7.65
C LEU A 4 -5.40 -15.34 6.49
N PRO A 5 -5.80 -15.06 5.24
CA PRO A 5 -5.30 -15.77 4.07
C PRO A 5 -3.87 -15.37 3.69
N PHE A 6 -3.28 -14.35 4.33
CA PHE A 6 -1.93 -13.86 4.07
C PHE A 6 -1.16 -13.61 5.37
N LEU A 7 0.16 -13.72 5.32
CA LEU A 7 1.05 -13.40 6.44
C LEU A 7 1.36 -11.90 6.44
N VAL A 8 1.15 -11.26 7.60
CA VAL A 8 1.68 -9.94 7.90
C VAL A 8 3.01 -10.14 8.63
N GLU A 9 4.15 -9.80 8.02
CA GLU A 9 5.47 -10.11 8.60
C GLU A 9 5.76 -9.37 9.91
N SER A 10 5.23 -8.16 10.09
CA SER A 10 5.42 -7.35 11.29
C SER A 10 4.15 -6.56 11.64
N PRO A 11 3.09 -7.23 12.14
CA PRO A 11 1.78 -6.61 12.33
C PRO A 11 1.82 -5.45 13.33
N LEU A 12 2.69 -5.53 14.35
CA LEU A 12 2.89 -4.46 15.32
C LEU A 12 3.56 -3.23 14.68
N ALA A 13 4.59 -3.43 13.86
CA ALA A 13 5.26 -2.33 13.17
C ALA A 13 4.29 -1.65 12.19
N THR A 14 3.51 -2.43 11.43
CA THR A 14 2.46 -1.91 10.56
C THR A 14 1.43 -1.12 11.35
N ALA A 15 0.99 -1.61 12.52
CA ALA A 15 0.07 -0.89 13.38
C ALA A 15 0.62 0.47 13.81
N ILE A 16 1.85 0.51 14.33
CA ILE A 16 2.49 1.75 14.79
C ILE A 16 2.66 2.74 13.65
N VAL A 17 3.19 2.31 12.50
CA VAL A 17 3.40 3.19 11.34
C VAL A 17 2.08 3.77 10.85
N MET A 18 1.05 2.94 10.69
CA MET A 18 -0.26 3.39 10.24
C MET A 18 -0.92 4.33 11.28
N GLY A 19 -0.73 4.06 12.58
CA GLY A 19 -1.20 4.93 13.65
C GLY A 19 -0.53 6.30 13.66
N VAL A 20 0.80 6.34 13.44
CA VAL A 20 1.55 7.60 13.29
C VAL A 20 1.05 8.38 12.08
N ILE A 21 0.83 7.71 10.94
CA ILE A 21 0.28 8.35 9.74
C ILE A 21 -1.12 8.91 10.05
N ALA A 22 -2.01 8.13 10.67
CA ALA A 22 -3.34 8.60 11.07
C ALA A 22 -3.26 9.86 11.94
N PHE A 23 -2.36 9.85 12.93
CA PHE A 23 -2.12 10.99 13.81
C PHE A 23 -1.63 12.23 13.05
N LEU A 24 -0.72 12.07 12.06
CA LEU A 24 -0.29 13.16 11.19
C LEU A 24 -1.45 13.76 10.41
N PHE A 25 -2.37 12.95 9.86
CA PHE A 25 -3.56 13.45 9.16
C PHE A 25 -4.50 14.22 10.11
N VAL A 26 -4.66 13.78 11.36
CA VAL A 26 -5.41 14.50 12.39
C VAL A 26 -4.76 15.84 12.72
N LEU A 27 -3.44 15.88 12.91
CA LEU A 27 -2.69 17.12 13.14
C LEU A 27 -2.81 18.07 11.95
N LEU A 28 -2.73 17.54 10.72
CA LEU A 28 -2.86 18.33 9.51
C LEU A 28 -4.26 18.93 9.38
N ARG A 29 -5.31 18.16 9.68
CA ARG A 29 -6.70 18.64 9.77
C ARG A 29 -6.86 19.70 10.86
N TRP A 30 -6.27 19.49 12.03
CA TRP A 30 -6.33 20.41 13.14
C TRP A 30 -5.61 21.73 12.83
N SER A 31 -4.40 21.67 12.27
CA SER A 31 -3.65 22.82 11.77
C SER A 31 -4.42 23.60 10.70
N TYR A 32 -5.07 22.88 9.78
CA TYR A 32 -5.92 23.47 8.75
C TYR A 32 -7.13 24.19 9.36
N GLY A 33 -7.79 23.58 10.35
CA GLY A 33 -8.94 24.17 11.06
C GLY A 33 -8.59 25.40 11.92
N ARG A 34 -7.38 25.44 12.50
CA ARG A 34 -6.87 26.58 13.29
C ARG A 34 -6.33 27.74 12.46
N ASN A 35 -6.49 27.70 11.13
CA ASN A 35 -6.21 28.82 10.25
C ASN A 35 -4.71 29.20 10.14
N HIS A 36 -3.79 28.24 10.29
CA HIS A 36 -2.39 28.47 9.91
C HIS A 36 -2.31 28.70 8.38
N ARG A 37 -2.17 29.97 7.97
CA ARG A 37 -2.17 30.43 6.56
C ARG A 37 -1.36 29.52 5.65
N PHE A 38 -0.17 29.11 6.07
CA PHE A 38 0.70 28.22 5.30
C PHE A 38 0.07 26.85 4.97
N SER A 39 -0.45 26.12 5.98
CA SER A 39 -1.10 24.82 5.74
C SER A 39 -2.38 24.95 4.91
N ARG A 40 -3.14 26.04 5.11
CA ARG A 40 -4.37 26.30 4.37
C ARG A 40 -4.10 26.59 2.90
N ASP A 41 -3.11 27.41 2.59
CA ASP A 41 -2.76 27.80 1.22
C ASP A 41 -2.13 26.63 0.44
N VAL A 42 -1.27 25.82 1.07
CA VAL A 42 -0.65 24.65 0.43
C VAL A 42 -1.70 23.59 0.11
N LEU A 43 -2.59 23.26 1.06
CA LEU A 43 -3.63 22.26 0.82
C LEU A 43 -4.70 22.75 -0.16
N LEU A 44 -5.21 23.97 -0.01
CA LEU A 44 -6.17 24.53 -0.97
C LEU A 44 -5.54 24.65 -2.36
N GLY A 45 -4.26 25.02 -2.46
CA GLY A 45 -3.53 25.07 -3.72
C GLY A 45 -3.43 23.70 -4.40
N TYR A 46 -3.12 22.65 -3.63
CA TYR A 46 -3.10 21.27 -4.13
C TYR A 46 -4.48 20.82 -4.63
N PHE A 47 -5.53 21.04 -3.83
CA PHE A 47 -6.89 20.63 -4.17
C PHE A 47 -7.47 21.41 -5.35
N ARG A 48 -7.26 22.73 -5.40
CA ARG A 48 -7.67 23.58 -6.54
C ARG A 48 -7.03 23.12 -7.84
N ARG A 49 -5.71 22.83 -7.82
CA ARG A 49 -4.99 22.34 -9.00
C ARG A 49 -5.43 20.93 -9.41
N ARG A 50 -5.60 20.02 -8.46
CA ARG A 50 -5.85 18.61 -8.76
C ARG A 50 -7.31 18.31 -9.10
N PHE A 51 -8.25 19.00 -8.45
CA PHE A 51 -9.69 18.73 -8.61
C PHE A 51 -10.43 19.84 -9.38
N ARG A 52 -9.74 20.87 -9.87
CA ARG A 52 -10.33 22.02 -10.61
C ARG A 52 -11.50 22.68 -9.88
N VAL A 53 -11.54 22.61 -8.55
CA VAL A 53 -12.59 23.23 -7.74
C VAL A 53 -12.28 24.71 -7.59
N THR A 54 -13.03 25.57 -8.28
CA THR A 54 -12.86 27.04 -8.25
C THR A 54 -13.40 27.65 -6.96
N ASP A 55 -14.46 27.06 -6.39
CA ASP A 55 -15.10 27.56 -5.18
C ASP A 55 -14.24 27.27 -3.91
N PRO A 56 -13.73 28.30 -3.22
CA PRO A 56 -12.94 28.13 -2.00
C PRO A 56 -13.71 27.39 -0.88
N GLY A 57 -15.03 27.57 -0.78
CA GLY A 57 -15.85 26.93 0.25
C GLY A 57 -15.97 25.42 0.03
N MET A 58 -16.22 25.00 -1.21
CA MET A 58 -16.26 23.59 -1.58
C MET A 58 -14.88 22.93 -1.50
N ALA A 59 -13.82 23.61 -1.94
CA ALA A 59 -12.46 23.10 -1.84
C ALA A 59 -12.05 22.87 -0.38
N GLU A 60 -12.45 23.77 0.52
CA GLU A 60 -12.20 23.66 1.95
C GLU A 60 -12.95 22.48 2.59
N ALA A 61 -14.22 22.30 2.26
CA ALA A 61 -15.02 21.17 2.73
C ALA A 61 -14.48 19.82 2.22
N ALA A 62 -14.15 19.74 0.92
CA ALA A 62 -13.57 18.54 0.31
C ALA A 62 -12.21 18.18 0.93
N THR A 63 -11.37 19.18 1.20
CA THR A 63 -10.07 19.00 1.86
C THR A 63 -10.24 18.43 3.27
N LYS A 64 -11.13 19.01 4.08
CA LYS A 64 -11.45 18.55 5.44
C LYS A 64 -11.99 17.12 5.45
N LEU A 65 -12.89 16.80 4.52
CA LEU A 65 -13.46 15.46 4.36
C LEU A 65 -12.37 14.45 3.99
N LEU A 66 -11.55 14.76 2.98
CA LEU A 66 -10.48 13.87 2.52
C LEU A 66 -9.47 13.59 3.64
N LEU A 67 -9.01 14.62 4.34
CA LEU A 67 -8.14 14.49 5.52
C LEU A 67 -8.76 13.58 6.59
N SER A 68 -10.07 13.74 6.86
CA SER A 68 -10.80 12.88 7.79
C SER A 68 -10.84 11.44 7.33
N SER A 69 -11.18 11.22 6.06
CA SER A 69 -11.34 9.89 5.48
C SER A 69 -10.02 9.13 5.53
N PHE A 70 -8.92 9.78 5.18
CA PHE A 70 -7.59 9.17 5.30
C PHE A 70 -7.21 8.91 6.76
N ALA A 71 -7.41 9.87 7.68
CA ALA A 71 -7.16 9.65 9.10
C ALA A 71 -7.92 8.42 9.62
N THR A 72 -9.21 8.30 9.32
CA THR A 72 -10.03 7.15 9.71
C THR A 72 -9.55 5.85 9.07
N LEU A 73 -9.21 5.86 7.77
CA LEU A 73 -8.71 4.69 7.06
C LEU A 73 -7.41 4.17 7.69
N PHE A 74 -6.44 5.05 7.92
CA PHE A 74 -5.18 4.68 8.55
C PHE A 74 -5.36 4.24 10.00
N LEU A 75 -6.31 4.83 10.72
CA LEU A 75 -6.66 4.39 12.07
C LEU A 75 -7.25 2.98 12.07
N LEU A 76 -8.15 2.67 11.13
CA LEU A 76 -8.70 1.31 10.98
C LEU A 76 -7.60 0.29 10.64
N LEU A 77 -6.67 0.64 9.76
CA LEU A 77 -5.51 -0.20 9.44
C LEU A 77 -4.58 -0.38 10.65
N SER A 78 -4.39 0.66 11.45
CA SER A 78 -3.64 0.62 12.71
C SER A 78 -4.29 -0.34 13.70
N VAL A 79 -5.60 -0.24 13.90
CA VAL A 79 -6.38 -1.13 14.77
C VAL A 79 -6.32 -2.57 14.26
N PHE A 80 -6.48 -2.78 12.95
CA PHE A 80 -6.34 -4.08 12.34
C PHE A 80 -4.96 -4.70 12.59
N GLY A 81 -3.87 -3.93 12.39
CA GLY A 81 -2.53 -4.37 12.72
C GLY A 81 -2.37 -4.75 14.20
N PHE A 82 -3.00 -3.99 15.11
CA PHE A 82 -2.98 -4.28 16.54
C PHE A 82 -3.77 -5.55 16.88
N LEU A 83 -4.92 -5.79 16.23
CA LEU A 83 -5.72 -7.02 16.38
C LEU A 83 -4.96 -8.27 15.92
N VAL A 84 -4.17 -8.14 14.84
CA VAL A 84 -3.30 -9.23 14.35
C VAL A 84 -2.10 -9.43 15.28
N ALA A 85 -1.48 -8.34 15.77
CA ALA A 85 -0.33 -8.40 16.67
C ALA A 85 -0.68 -8.96 18.06
N SER A 86 -1.86 -8.63 18.58
CA SER A 86 -2.39 -9.13 19.85
C SER A 86 -2.88 -10.58 19.79
N GLY A 87 -2.91 -11.20 18.59
CA GLY A 87 -3.34 -12.57 18.41
C GLY A 87 -4.85 -12.80 18.47
N ILE A 88 -5.65 -11.73 18.58
CA ILE A 88 -7.12 -11.79 18.45
C ILE A 88 -7.49 -12.31 17.05
N ILE A 89 -6.76 -11.86 16.03
CA ILE A 89 -6.79 -12.42 14.68
C ILE A 89 -5.51 -13.23 14.46
N ARG A 90 -5.64 -14.52 14.11
CA ARG A 90 -4.46 -15.33 13.78
C ARG A 90 -3.86 -14.84 12.48
N ASN A 91 -2.59 -14.48 12.54
CA ASN A 91 -1.79 -14.15 11.37
C ASN A 91 -1.74 -15.36 10.42
N GLY A 92 -1.87 -15.12 9.12
CA GLY A 92 -1.86 -16.19 8.13
C GLY A 92 -0.49 -16.86 8.04
N ASN A 93 -0.44 -18.09 7.51
CA ASN A 93 0.84 -18.71 7.22
C ASN A 93 1.52 -18.03 6.04
N LYS A 94 2.86 -17.97 6.03
CA LYS A 94 3.61 -17.54 4.85
C LYS A 94 3.21 -18.48 3.71
N ILE A 95 2.54 -17.96 2.68
CA ILE A 95 2.29 -18.73 1.46
C ILE A 95 3.68 -18.94 0.85
N LYS A 96 4.30 -20.08 1.14
CA LYS A 96 5.42 -20.56 0.33
C LYS A 96 4.82 -20.83 -1.05
N PRO A 97 5.37 -20.26 -2.15
CA PRO A 97 4.90 -20.62 -3.48
C PRO A 97 4.89 -22.15 -3.58
N PRO A 98 3.85 -22.76 -4.17
CA PRO A 98 3.79 -24.20 -4.31
C PRO A 98 5.08 -24.64 -4.97
N ALA A 99 5.84 -25.52 -4.31
CA ALA A 99 7.04 -26.11 -4.87
C ALA A 99 6.62 -27.14 -5.93
N SER A 100 6.03 -26.67 -7.04
CA SER A 100 5.93 -27.45 -8.26
C SER A 100 7.32 -27.52 -8.88
N ASN A 101 7.65 -28.66 -9.51
CA ASN A 101 8.93 -28.85 -10.17
C ASN A 101 9.26 -27.74 -11.21
N GLU A 102 8.25 -27.09 -11.78
CA GLU A 102 8.39 -25.95 -12.68
C GLU A 102 8.98 -24.69 -12.00
N SER A 103 8.66 -24.49 -10.72
CA SER A 103 9.17 -23.34 -9.95
C SER A 103 10.64 -23.49 -9.58
N ARG A 104 11.14 -24.73 -9.44
CA ARG A 104 12.57 -25.00 -9.25
C ARG A 104 13.36 -24.74 -10.51
N VAL A 105 12.86 -25.16 -11.66
CA VAL A 105 13.51 -24.89 -12.96
C VAL A 105 13.62 -23.38 -13.19
N LEU A 106 12.56 -22.60 -12.96
CA LEU A 106 12.63 -21.14 -13.10
C LEU A 106 13.56 -20.49 -12.06
N GLN A 107 13.59 -20.96 -10.81
CA GLN A 107 14.50 -20.42 -9.80
C GLN A 107 15.97 -20.74 -10.11
N ASP A 108 16.28 -21.96 -10.56
CA ASP A 108 17.63 -22.33 -10.98
C ASP A 108 18.04 -21.59 -12.26
N TYR A 109 17.10 -21.34 -13.19
CA TYR A 109 17.35 -20.54 -14.40
C TYR A 109 17.62 -19.07 -14.08
N LEU A 110 16.84 -18.47 -13.18
CA LEU A 110 17.04 -17.08 -12.74
C LEU A 110 18.32 -16.91 -11.92
N ARG A 111 18.70 -17.93 -11.14
CA ARG A 111 19.91 -17.94 -10.32
C ARG A 111 21.17 -18.20 -11.15
N GLY A 112 21.07 -18.99 -12.22
CA GLY A 112 22.16 -19.23 -13.17
C GLY A 112 22.38 -18.10 -14.18
N SER A 113 21.35 -17.30 -14.49
CA SER A 113 21.39 -16.29 -15.57
C SER A 113 21.79 -14.87 -15.14
N GLY A 114 22.17 -14.64 -13.88
CA GLY A 114 22.75 -13.35 -13.46
C GLY A 114 21.94 -12.11 -13.82
N GLY A 115 20.61 -12.20 -13.87
CA GLY A 115 19.71 -11.06 -14.08
C GLY A 115 19.61 -10.49 -15.50
N GLY A 116 20.04 -11.20 -16.54
CA GLY A 116 19.88 -10.76 -17.93
C GLY A 116 18.89 -11.62 -18.72
N ILE A 117 17.59 -11.34 -18.65
CA ILE A 117 16.63 -12.04 -19.53
C ILE A 117 16.59 -11.33 -20.88
N ASN A 118 17.19 -11.92 -21.90
CA ASN A 118 16.92 -11.53 -23.28
C ASN A 118 15.65 -12.26 -23.76
N MET A 119 14.48 -11.66 -23.48
CA MET A 119 13.16 -12.26 -23.72
C MET A 119 12.97 -12.70 -25.18
N GLN A 120 13.70 -12.09 -26.12
CA GLN A 120 13.69 -12.45 -27.55
C GLN A 120 14.29 -13.84 -27.82
N GLU A 121 15.27 -14.28 -27.01
CA GLU A 121 15.92 -15.57 -27.17
C GLU A 121 15.03 -16.72 -26.66
N LEU A 122 14.27 -16.48 -25.59
CA LEU A 122 13.24 -17.40 -25.08
C LEU A 122 12.08 -17.57 -26.06
N ILE A 123 11.63 -16.49 -26.71
CA ILE A 123 10.57 -16.56 -27.72
C ILE A 123 11.08 -17.29 -28.98
N ARG A 124 12.34 -17.07 -29.38
CA ARG A 124 12.94 -17.74 -30.53
C ARG A 124 13.07 -19.26 -30.31
N LYS A 125 13.44 -19.70 -29.11
CA LYS A 125 13.61 -21.12 -28.79
C LYS A 125 12.28 -21.88 -28.70
N ASN A 126 11.23 -21.23 -28.21
CA ASN A 126 9.90 -21.82 -28.17
C ASN A 126 9.32 -22.01 -29.59
N LYS A 127 9.61 -21.08 -30.51
CA LYS A 127 9.15 -21.19 -31.90
C LYS A 127 9.81 -22.34 -32.68
N SER A 128 11.04 -22.73 -32.34
CA SER A 128 11.72 -23.86 -33.00
C SER A 128 11.28 -25.24 -32.49
N ASP A 129 10.77 -25.33 -31.26
CA ASP A 129 10.30 -26.61 -30.69
C ASP A 129 8.83 -26.90 -31.04
N THR A 130 8.08 -25.90 -31.56
CA THR A 130 6.67 -26.08 -31.96
C THR A 130 6.52 -26.61 -33.40
N ASP A 131 7.60 -26.60 -34.20
CA ASP A 131 7.61 -27.10 -35.59
C ASP A 131 8.23 -28.52 -35.72
N LYS A 132 8.20 -29.32 -34.65
CA LYS A 132 8.57 -30.75 -34.68
C LYS A 132 7.42 -31.66 -34.25
#